data_AF-A0A162TKQ0-F1
#
_entry.id   AF-A0A162TKQ0-F1
#
_cell.length_a   1.000
_cell.length_b   1.000
_cell.length_c   1.000
_cell.angle_alpha   90.00
_cell.angle_beta   90.00
_cell.angle_gamma   90.00
#
_symmetry.space_group_name_H-M   'P 1'
#
loop_
_entity.id
_entity.type
_entity.pdbx_description
1 polymer ?
#
loop_
_entity_poly.entity_id
_entity_poly.type
_entity_poly.pdbx_seq_one_letter_code
_entity_poly.pdbx_strand_id
1 'polypeptide(L)'
;MHPQLIPHKHEGCYEAIQALDECHHANSFNRFIGLCNDAKKKVDKCLKEEFVANRAAQKAATDEKRARMKKIWKEMEEPPAGFEEKSQ
;
A
#
# COMPACT_ATOMS: atom_id res chain seq x y z
N MET A 1 0.76 19.77 3.04
CA MET A 1 1.85 19.05 2.35
C MET A 1 1.38 17.64 2.03
N HIS A 2 1.47 17.18 0.78
CA HIS A 2 1.19 15.79 0.38
C HIS A 2 2.48 14.95 0.47
N PRO A 3 2.41 13.61 0.56
CA PRO A 3 3.58 12.75 0.38
C PRO A 3 4.22 13.00 -1.00
N GLN A 4 5.50 12.69 -1.17
CA GLN A 4 6.19 12.85 -2.47
C GLN A 4 5.39 12.15 -3.58
N LEU A 5 4.84 12.94 -4.52
CA LEU A 5 4.06 12.45 -5.65
C LEU A 5 5.04 11.96 -6.69
N ILE A 6 5.28 10.66 -6.69
CA ILE A 6 6.14 10.01 -7.67
C ILE A 6 5.24 9.55 -8.82
N PRO A 7 5.30 10.16 -10.01
CA PRO A 7 4.30 9.91 -11.07
C PRO A 7 4.19 8.43 -11.47
N HIS A 8 5.32 7.72 -11.53
CA HIS A 8 5.34 6.30 -11.89
C HIS A 8 4.76 5.37 -10.81
N LYS A 9 4.54 5.84 -9.57
CA LYS A 9 3.92 5.04 -8.52
C LYS A 9 2.41 5.24 -8.43
N HIS A 10 1.91 6.33 -9.00
CA HIS A 10 0.53 6.78 -8.86
C HIS A 10 -0.10 7.02 -10.23
N GLU A 11 0.06 6.07 -11.16
CA GLU A 11 -0.43 6.18 -12.53
C GLU A 11 -1.93 6.49 -12.58
N GLY A 12 -2.72 5.87 -11.70
CA GLY A 12 -4.17 6.13 -11.58
C GLY A 12 -4.55 7.50 -11.01
N CYS A 13 -3.61 8.22 -10.40
CA CYS A 13 -3.83 9.55 -9.84
C CYS A 13 -3.11 10.65 -10.63
N TYR A 14 -2.53 10.33 -11.79
CA TYR A 14 -1.70 11.25 -12.57
C TYR A 14 -2.41 12.57 -12.90
N GLU A 15 -3.66 12.51 -13.35
CA GLU A 15 -4.45 13.70 -13.71
C GLU A 15 -4.69 14.63 -12.50
N ALA A 16 -4.97 14.05 -11.33
CA ALA A 16 -5.18 14.84 -10.11
C ALA A 16 -3.88 15.51 -9.66
N ILE A 17 -2.75 14.80 -9.78
CA ILE A 17 -1.41 15.29 -9.46
C ILE A 17 -1.04 16.43 -10.41
N GLN A 18 -1.27 16.26 -11.71
CA GLN A 18 -1.00 17.26 -12.74
C GLN A 18 -1.81 18.54 -12.48
N ALA A 19 -3.10 18.44 -12.15
CA ALA A 19 -3.92 19.61 -11.83
C ALA A 19 -3.43 20.37 -10.58
N LEU A 20 -2.88 19.67 -9.59
CA LEU A 20 -2.26 20.30 -8.43
C LEU A 20 -0.93 20.97 -8.80
N ASP A 21 -0.14 20.33 -9.64
CA ASP A 21 1.15 20.83 -10.11
C ASP A 21 0.97 22.10 -10.95
N GLU A 22 0.01 22.10 -11.88
CA GLU A 22 -0.39 23.28 -12.65
C GLU A 22 -0.78 24.46 -11.74
N CYS A 23 -1.50 24.21 -10.64
CA CYS A 23 -1.85 25.26 -9.69
C CYS A 23 -0.63 25.83 -8.96
N HIS A 24 0.34 24.98 -8.61
CA HIS A 24 1.60 25.41 -8.01
C HIS A 24 2.48 26.18 -9.02
N HIS A 25 2.50 25.74 -10.28
CA HIS A 25 3.27 26.36 -11.36
C HIS A 25 2.67 27.69 -11.83
N ALA A 26 1.34 27.86 -11.76
CA ALA A 26 0.66 29.09 -12.14
C ALA A 26 1.10 30.28 -11.27
N ASN A 27 1.26 30.07 -9.96
CA ASN A 27 1.90 31.04 -9.06
C ASN A 27 2.40 30.32 -7.80
N SER A 28 3.71 30.36 -7.57
CA SER A 28 4.34 29.73 -6.41
C SER A 28 3.74 30.18 -5.07
N PHE A 29 3.16 31.39 -4.98
CA PHE A 29 2.46 31.86 -3.79
C PHE A 29 1.18 31.06 -3.48
N ASN A 30 0.50 30.53 -4.49
CA ASN A 30 -0.77 29.80 -4.34
C ASN A 30 -0.64 28.59 -3.40
N ARG A 31 0.54 27.96 -3.36
CA ARG A 31 0.86 26.87 -2.44
C ARG A 31 0.89 27.31 -0.98
N PHE A 32 1.35 28.54 -0.70
CA PHE A 32 1.55 29.04 0.66
C PHE A 32 0.26 29.62 1.25
N ILE A 33 -0.58 30.25 0.43
CA ILE A 33 -1.84 30.86 0.89
C ILE A 33 -3.07 29.95 0.77
N GLY A 34 -2.87 28.71 0.31
CA GLY A 34 -3.94 27.69 0.27
C GLY A 34 -4.91 27.80 -0.90
N LEU A 35 -4.57 28.53 -1.96
CA LEU A 35 -5.39 28.65 -3.17
C LEU A 35 -5.52 27.31 -3.92
N CYS A 36 -4.53 26.42 -3.79
CA CYS A 36 -4.54 25.09 -4.42
C CYS A 36 -5.24 24.00 -3.58
N ASN A 37 -5.99 24.37 -2.53
CA ASN A 37 -6.57 23.40 -1.60
C ASN A 37 -7.57 22.43 -2.24
N ASP A 38 -8.32 22.87 -3.25
CA ASP A 38 -9.31 21.99 -3.90
C ASP A 38 -8.65 20.98 -4.84
N ALA A 39 -7.60 21.38 -5.57
CA ALA A 39 -6.76 20.44 -6.31
C ALA A 39 -6.08 19.45 -5.36
N LYS A 40 -5.58 19.94 -4.21
CA LYS A 40 -5.00 19.10 -3.17
C LYS A 40 -5.99 18.06 -2.63
N LYS A 41 -7.24 18.44 -2.36
CA LYS A 41 -8.27 17.49 -1.88
C LYS A 41 -8.52 16.36 -2.88
N LYS A 42 -8.48 16.66 -4.19
CA LYS A 42 -8.63 15.64 -5.24
C LYS A 42 -7.47 14.63 -5.21
N VAL A 43 -6.24 15.12 -5.10
CA VAL A 43 -5.05 14.27 -4.95
C VAL A 43 -5.15 13.41 -3.69
N ASP A 44 -5.46 14.02 -2.54
CA ASP A 44 -5.56 13.31 -1.26
C ASP A 44 -6.64 12.22 -1.30
N LYS A 45 -7.77 12.47 -1.97
CA LYS A 45 -8.83 11.47 -2.17
C LYS A 45 -8.34 10.30 -3.03
N CYS A 46 -7.73 10.59 -4.17
CA CYS A 46 -7.24 9.55 -5.08
C CYS A 46 -6.19 8.65 -4.42
N LEU A 47 -5.18 9.26 -3.77
CA LEU A 47 -4.13 8.50 -3.07
C LEU A 47 -4.69 7.66 -1.92
N LYS A 48 -5.74 8.14 -1.24
CA LYS A 48 -6.39 7.38 -0.18
C LYS A 48 -7.08 6.14 -0.74
N GLU A 49 -7.73 6.24 -1.89
CA GLU A 49 -8.37 5.10 -2.56
C GLU A 49 -7.31 4.08 -3.00
N GLU A 50 -6.22 4.53 -3.63
CA GLU A 50 -5.10 3.68 -4.03
C GLU A 50 -4.48 2.96 -2.82
N PHE A 51 -4.26 3.70 -1.72
CA PHE A 51 -3.73 3.15 -0.49
C PHE A 51 -4.63 2.06 0.11
N VAL A 52 -5.94 2.26 0.11
CA VAL A 52 -6.91 1.27 0.61
C VAL A 52 -6.89 0.02 -0.26
N ALA A 53 -6.88 0.17 -1.59
CA ALA A 53 -6.80 -0.95 -2.51
C ALA A 53 -5.50 -1.77 -2.31
N ASN A 54 -4.35 -1.09 -2.24
CA ASN A 54 -3.07 -1.72 -2.01
C ASN A 54 -3.01 -2.43 -0.64
N ARG A 55 -3.54 -1.80 0.41
CA ARG A 55 -3.62 -2.41 1.74
C ARG A 55 -4.48 -3.68 1.73
N ALA A 56 -5.60 -3.69 1.01
CA ALA A 56 -6.45 -4.87 0.88
C ALA A 56 -5.72 -6.02 0.18
N ALA A 57 -5.05 -5.74 -0.94
CA ALA A 57 -4.26 -6.72 -1.68
C ALA A 57 -3.10 -7.30 -0.84
N GLN A 58 -2.35 -6.43 -0.13
CA GLN A 58 -1.28 -6.86 0.76
C GLN A 58 -1.79 -7.70 1.93
N LYS A 59 -2.96 -7.36 2.48
CA LYS A 59 -3.58 -8.15 3.53
C LYS A 59 -3.93 -9.55 3.04
N ALA A 60 -4.56 -9.68 1.87
CA ALA A 60 -4.88 -10.98 1.29
C ALA A 60 -3.62 -11.83 1.07
N ALA A 61 -2.58 -11.26 0.47
CA ALA A 61 -1.30 -11.96 0.25
C ALA A 61 -0.61 -12.35 1.56
N THR A 62 -0.72 -11.52 2.60
CA THR A 62 -0.15 -11.81 3.93
C THR A 62 -0.91 -12.94 4.62
N ASP A 63 -2.24 -12.93 4.54
CA ASP A 63 -3.09 -13.96 5.13
C ASP A 63 -2.87 -15.32 4.44
N GLU A 64 -2.70 -15.34 3.11
CA GLU A 64 -2.33 -16.54 2.35
C GLU A 64 -0.96 -17.09 2.80
N LYS A 65 0.07 -16.22 2.86
CA LYS A 65 1.39 -16.60 3.36
C LYS A 65 1.33 -17.16 4.77
N ARG A 66 0.58 -16.51 5.68
CA ARG A 66 0.39 -16.99 7.05
C ARG A 66 -0.30 -18.35 7.09
N ALA A 67 -1.32 -18.57 6.26
CA ALA A 67 -2.00 -19.86 6.16
C ALA A 67 -1.06 -20.96 5.66
N ARG A 68 -0.24 -20.68 4.64
CA ARG A 68 0.79 -21.60 4.14
C ARG A 68 1.82 -21.93 5.21
N MET A 69 2.36 -20.92 5.89
CA MET A 69 3.31 -21.14 6.97
C MET A 69 2.68 -21.99 8.08
N LYS A 70 1.45 -21.69 8.51
CA LYS A 70 0.76 -22.49 9.53
C LYS A 70 0.63 -23.97 9.15
N LYS A 71 0.39 -24.28 7.87
CA LYS A 71 0.36 -25.68 7.39
C LYS A 71 1.73 -26.35 7.49
N ILE A 72 2.78 -25.69 7.00
CA ILE A 72 4.16 -26.21 7.08
C ILE A 72 4.58 -26.45 8.53
N TRP A 73 4.29 -25.50 9.43
CA TRP A 73 4.61 -25.65 10.85
C TRP A 73 3.87 -26.84 11.49
N LYS A 74 2.60 -27.07 11.12
CA LYS A 74 1.84 -28.23 11.57
C LYS A 74 2.45 -29.55 11.05
N GLU A 75 2.85 -29.61 9.79
CA GLU A 75 3.49 -30.78 9.19
C GLU A 75 4.87 -31.10 9.80
N MET A 76 5.61 -30.07 10.26
CA MET A 76 6.88 -30.27 10.97
C MET A 76 6.70 -30.71 12.43
N GLU A 77 5.61 -30.30 13.08
CA GLU A 77 5.30 -30.63 14.48
C GLU A 77 4.64 -32.02 14.61
N GLU A 78 4.03 -32.54 13.54
CA GLU A 78 3.56 -33.93 13.46
C GLU A 78 4.77 -34.84 13.18
N PRO A 79 5.29 -35.60 14.17
CA PRO A 79 6.45 -36.46 13.95
C PRO A 79 6.12 -37.48 12.85
N PRO A 80 7.06 -37.84 11.96
CA PRO A 80 6.80 -38.85 10.94
C PRO A 80 6.30 -40.13 11.64
N ALA A 81 5.14 -40.62 11.19
CA ALA A 81 4.57 -41.90 11.64
C ALA A 81 5.56 -43.02 11.31
N GLY A 82 6.48 -43.31 12.24
CA GLY A 82 7.57 -44.25 12.04
C GLY A 82 8.85 -44.02 12.85
N PHE A 83 9.00 -42.92 13.60
CA PHE A 83 10.11 -42.82 14.55
C PHE A 83 9.70 -43.41 15.90
N GLU A 84 9.68 -44.75 15.99
CA GLU A 84 9.67 -45.45 17.27
C GLU A 84 10.92 -45.02 18.05
N GLU A 85 10.70 -44.34 19.17
CA GLU A 85 11.72 -43.99 20.15
C GLU A 85 12.34 -45.28 20.70
N LYS A 86 13.43 -45.75 20.10
CA LYS A 86 14.26 -46.81 20.69
C LYS A 86 15.00 -46.21 21.89
N SER A 87 14.28 -46.18 23.01
CA SER A 87 14.85 -46.11 24.35
C SER A 87 15.76 -47.33 24.57
N GLN A 88 17.04 -47.08 24.84
CA GLN A 88 17.97 -48.03 25.44
C GLN A 88 18.55 -47.42 26.71
#